data_AF-A0A2A2FA86-F1
#
_entry.id   AF-A0A2A2FA86-F1
#
_cell.length_a   1.000
_cell.length_b   1.000
_cell.length_c   1.000
_cell.angle_alpha   90.00
_cell.angle_beta   90.00
_cell.angle_gamma   90.00
#
_symmetry.space_group_name_H-M   'P 1'
#
loop_
_entity.id
_entity.type
_entity.pdbx_description
1 polymer ?
#
loop_
_entity_poly.entity_id
_entity_poly.type
_entity_poly.pdbx_seq_one_letter_code
_entity_poly.pdbx_strand_id
1 'polypeptide(L)' 'MDQSSPQTLTVEIIEALESYGVDRDQYQLYDYIDAGALEQLVGGSSRAVEVCMAVEGIQLTVTGDGVEIIDPEGGYEKDQ' A
#
# COMPACT_ATOMS: atom_id res chain seq x y z
N MET A 1 -15.35 14.67 -9.65
CA MET A 1 -14.02 15.27 -9.43
C MET A 1 -13.40 14.43 -8.34
N ASP A 2 -12.68 13.37 -8.71
CA ASP A 2 -11.98 12.53 -7.73
C ASP A 2 -10.50 12.88 -7.88
N GLN A 3 -10.03 13.74 -7.00
CA GLN A 3 -8.65 14.18 -6.94
C GLN A 3 -7.95 13.18 -6.02
N SER A 4 -7.50 12.06 -6.59
CA SER A 4 -6.40 11.26 -6.05
C SER A 4 -5.22 12.20 -5.86
N SER A 5 -5.14 12.76 -4.67
CA SER A 5 -4.03 13.60 -4.28
C SER A 5 -2.88 12.65 -3.98
N PRO A 6 -1.61 13.01 -4.29
CA PRO A 6 -0.41 12.17 -4.06
C PRO A 6 -0.11 11.82 -2.59
N GLN A 7 -1.09 12.09 -1.72
CA GLN A 7 -1.06 11.91 -0.29
C GLN A 7 -1.98 10.76 0.11
N THR A 8 -2.99 10.40 -0.71
CA THR A 8 -4.00 9.42 -0.35
C THR A 8 -3.42 8.01 -0.35
N LEU A 9 -2.72 7.60 -1.41
CA LEU A 9 -2.16 6.25 -1.50
C LEU A 9 -1.10 6.01 -0.42
N THR A 10 -0.30 7.04 -0.09
CA THR A 10 0.71 6.90 0.96
C THR A 10 0.08 6.72 2.32
N VAL A 11 -0.98 7.47 2.61
CA VAL A 11 -1.74 7.32 3.85
C VAL A 11 -2.34 5.91 3.92
N GLU A 12 -2.88 5.39 2.82
CA GLU A 12 -3.41 4.03 2.77
C GLU A 12 -2.34 2.96 3.01
N ILE A 13 -1.13 3.10 2.44
CA ILE A 13 -0.01 2.19 2.71
C ILE A 13 0.35 2.20 4.20
N ILE A 14 0.45 3.39 4.80
CA ILE A 14 0.80 3.56 6.21
C ILE A 14 -0.30 2.99 7.11
N GLU A 15 -1.57 3.30 6.84
CA GLU A 15 -2.71 2.77 7.61
C GLU A 15 -2.79 1.24 7.51
N ALA A 16 -2.53 0.67 6.33
CA ALA A 16 -2.50 -0.78 6.15
C ALA A 16 -1.38 -1.42 6.98
N LEU A 17 -0.18 -0.83 6.99
CA LEU A 17 0.96 -1.31 7.79
C LEU A 17 0.73 -1.14 9.30
N GLU A 18 0.19 0.00 9.73
CA GLU A 18 -0.14 0.26 11.15
C GLU A 18 -1.23 -0.70 11.65
N SER A 19 -2.20 -1.07 10.81
CA SER A 19 -3.23 -2.06 11.17
C SER A 19 -2.65 -3.45 11.47
N TYR A 20 -1.47 -3.78 10.96
CA TYR A 20 -0.75 -5.02 11.25
C TYR A 20 0.32 -4.87 12.34
N GLY A 21 0.41 -3.68 12.96
CA GLY A 21 1.35 -3.40 14.04
C GLY A 21 2.74 -2.97 13.58
N VAL A 22 2.90 -2.62 12.31
CA VAL A 22 4.13 -1.99 11.83
C VAL A 22 3.99 -0.48 12.00
N ASP A 23 4.77 0.07 12.92
CA ASP A 23 4.78 1.50 13.20
C ASP A 23 5.49 2.27 12.08
N ARG A 24 4.91 3.38 11.61
CA ARG A 24 5.51 4.22 10.54
C ARG A 24 6.90 4.75 10.87
N ASP A 25 7.27 4.78 12.15
CA ASP A 25 8.61 5.18 12.60
C ASP A 25 9.65 4.08 12.33
N GLN A 26 9.21 2.82 12.19
CA GLN A 26 10.07 1.65 11.94
C GLN A 26 10.43 1.48 10.46
N TYR A 27 9.56 1.92 9.55
CA TYR A 27 9.80 1.90 8.11
C TYR A 27 9.76 3.32 7.57
N GLN A 28 10.92 3.86 7.22
CA GLN A 28 11.02 5.16 6.58
C GLN A 28 10.54 5.08 5.12
N LEU A 29 9.26 4.78 4.88
CA LEU A 29 8.73 4.50 3.54
C LEU A 29 9.10 5.60 2.54
N TYR A 30 9.00 6.87 2.97
CA TYR A 30 9.35 8.04 2.15
C TYR A 30 10.84 8.16 1.80
N ASP A 31 11.73 7.52 2.56
CA ASP A 31 13.17 7.52 2.28
C ASP A 31 13.52 6.49 1.19
N TYR A 32 12.76 5.40 1.13
CA TYR A 32 13.01 4.28 0.19
C TYR A 32 12.08 4.28 -1.03
N ILE A 33 10.86 4.79 -0.88
CA ILE A 33 9.80 4.75 -1.88
C ILE A 33 9.27 6.17 -2.09
N ASP A 34 9.43 6.67 -3.31
CA ASP A 34 8.81 7.91 -3.73
C ASP A 34 7.33 7.64 -4.03
N ALA A 35 6.46 7.93 -3.04
CA ALA A 35 5.05 7.62 -3.15
C ALA A 35 4.35 8.40 -4.28
N GLY A 36 4.84 9.60 -4.63
CA GLY A 36 4.35 10.35 -5.78
C GLY A 36 4.71 9.69 -7.12
N ALA A 37 5.85 9.00 -7.20
CA ALA A 37 6.18 8.17 -8.35
C ALA A 37 5.35 6.88 -8.40
N LEU A 38 5.09 6.26 -7.24
CA LEU A 38 4.27 5.07 -7.13
C LEU A 38 2.83 5.33 -7.61
N GLU A 39 2.21 6.43 -7.17
CA GLU A 39 0.88 6.85 -7.62
C GLU A 39 0.83 7.13 -9.12
N GLN A 40 1.84 7.82 -9.66
CA GLN A 40 1.91 8.04 -11.10
C GLN A 40 2.09 6.73 -11.87
N LEU A 41 2.77 5.75 -11.29
CA LEU A 41 2.95 4.44 -11.90
C LEU A 41 1.62 3.66 -11.93
N VAL A 42 0.90 3.61 -10.81
CA VAL A 42 -0.37 2.85 -10.73
C VAL A 42 -1.55 3.56 -11.39
N GLY A 43 -1.63 4.89 -11.30
CA GLY A 43 -2.71 5.70 -11.88
C GLY A 43 -2.44 6.18 -13.30
N GLY A 44 -1.17 6.30 -13.71
CA GLY A 44 -0.78 6.78 -15.04
C GLY A 44 -0.60 5.69 -16.09
N SER A 45 -0.57 4.42 -15.68
CA SER A 45 -0.45 3.30 -16.62
C SER A 45 -1.79 2.95 -17.27
N SER A 46 -1.78 2.76 -18.59
CA SER A 46 -2.95 2.28 -19.34
C SER A 46 -3.24 0.79 -19.13
N ARG A 47 -2.30 0.06 -18.51
CA ARG A 47 -2.47 -1.32 -18.04
C ARG A 47 -2.55 -1.35 -16.53
N ALA A 48 -3.28 -2.33 -15.99
CA ALA A 48 -3.24 -2.66 -14.58
C ALA A 48 -1.78 -2.88 -14.15
N VAL A 49 -1.31 -2.00 -13.26
CA VAL A 49 0.01 -2.12 -12.62
C VAL A 49 -0.22 -2.45 -11.17
N GLU A 50 0.47 -3.50 -10.73
CA GLU A 50 0.43 -4.01 -9.37
C GLU A 50 1.87 -3.97 -8.84
N VAL A 51 2.07 -3.29 -7.71
CA VAL A 51 3.37 -3.20 -7.05
C VAL A 51 3.31 -4.00 -5.77
N CYS A 52 3.98 -5.15 -5.77
CA CYS A 52 4.11 -5.98 -4.57
C CYS A 52 5.40 -5.62 -3.82
N MET A 53 5.29 -5.29 -2.55
CA MET A 53 6.42 -4.98 -1.67
C MET A 53 6.31 -5.77 -0.37
N ALA A 54 7.45 -6.15 0.20
CA ALA A 54 7.52 -6.82 1.49
C ALA A 54 8.15 -5.88 2.53
N VAL A 55 7.42 -5.57 3.59
CA VAL A 55 7.87 -4.71 4.69
C VAL A 55 7.81 -5.52 5.97
N GLU A 56 8.95 -5.74 6.62
CA GLU A 56 9.05 -6.52 7.88
C GLU A 56 8.40 -7.92 7.81
N GLY A 57 8.35 -8.53 6.61
CA GLY A 57 7.71 -9.84 6.39
C GLY A 57 6.23 -9.79 6.01
N ILE A 58 5.62 -8.60 6.00
CA ILE A 58 4.26 -8.36 5.51
C ILE A 58 4.32 -8.06 4.02
N GLN A 59 3.56 -8.79 3.21
CA GLN A 59 3.44 -8.49 1.79
C GLN A 59 2.29 -7.52 1.54
N LEU A 60 2.55 -6.46 0.79
CA LEU A 60 1.58 -5.46 0.39
C LEU A 60 1.54 -5.39 -1.12
N THR A 61 0.35 -5.23 -1.68
CA THR A 61 0.10 -5.02 -3.10
C THR A 61 -0.57 -3.67 -3.27
N VAL A 62 0.08 -2.81 -4.04
CA VAL A 62 -0.41 -1.48 -4.35
C VAL A 62 -0.89 -1.49 -5.80
N THR A 63 -2.13 -1.08 -6.01
CA THR A 63 -2.76 -0.99 -7.33
C THR A 63 -3.33 0.41 -7.54
N GLY A 64 -3.85 0.68 -8.74
CA GLY A 64 -4.54 1.95 -9.02
C GLY A 64 -5.86 2.11 -8.26
N ASP A 65 -6.38 1.03 -7.67
CA ASP A 65 -7.62 1.03 -6.88
C ASP A 65 -7.34 1.30 -5.39
N GLY A 66 -6.12 1.02 -4.92
CA GLY A 66 -5.73 1.18 -3.52
C GLY A 66 -4.64 0.19 -3.09
N VAL A 67 -4.57 -0.08 -1.79
CA VAL A 67 -3.56 -0.94 -1.17
C VAL A 67 -4.22 -2.16 -0.54
N GLU A 68 -3.73 -3.34 -0.86
CA GLU A 68 -4.15 -4.61 -0.26
C GLU A 68 -2.97 -5.30 0.43
N ILE A 69 -3.16 -5.78 1.66
CA ILE A 69 -2.17 -6.62 2.34
C ILE A 69 -2.41 -8.07 1.93
N ILE A 70 -1.36 -8.71 1.42
CA ILE A 70 -1.33 -10.15 1.17
C ILE A 70 -0.74 -10.81 2.40
N ASP A 71 -1.62 -11.20 3.32
CA ASP A 71 -1.24 -11.97 4.49
C ASP A 71 -0.79 -13.39 4.06
N PRO A 72 0.43 -13.84 4.42
CA PRO A 72 0.92 -15.16 4.06
C PRO A 72 0.26 -16.30 4.88
N GLU A 73 -0.42 -15.98 5.98
CA GLU A 73 -1.13 -16.91 6.86
C GLU A 73 -2.65 -16.70 6.74
N GLY A 74 -3.15 -16.73 5.50
CA GLY A 74 -4.53 -16.41 5.14
C GLY A 74 -5.58 -16.81 6.18
N GLY A 75 -6.32 -15.82 6.66
CA GLY A 75 -7.37 -16.05 7.63
C GLY A 75 -8.32 -14.87 7.73
N TYR A 76 -9.16 -14.69 6.72
CA TYR A 76 -10.46 -14.03 6.90
C TYR A 76 -11.23 -14.80 7.98
N GLU A 77 -11.15 -14.37 9.23
CA GLU A 77 -12.21 -14.64 10.20
C GLU A 77 -13.40 -13.78 9.78
N LYS A 78 -14.23 -14.35 8.90
CA LYS A 78 -15.62 -13.90 8.77
C LYS A 78 -16.31 -14.20 10.10
N ASP A 79 -16.33 -13.23 11.00
CA ASP A 79 -17.25 -13.23 12.12
C ASP A 79 -18.71 -13.22 11.62
N GLN A 80 -19.51 -13.98 12.35
CA GLN A 80 -20.74 -14.72 12.00
C GLN A 80 -22.00 -13.88 11.76
#